data_AF-A0A699ZBM9-F1
#
_entry.id   AF-A0A699ZBM9-F1
#
_cell.length_a   1.000
_cell.length_b   1.000
_cell.length_c   1.000
_cell.angle_alpha   90.00
_cell.angle_beta   90.00
_cell.angle_gamma   90.00
#
_symmetry.space_group_name_H-M   'P 1'
#
loop_
_entity.id
_entity.type
_entity.pdbx_description
1 polymer ?
#
loop_
_entity_poly.entity_id
_entity_poly.type
_entity_poly.pdbx_seq_one_letter_code
_entity_poly.pdbx_strand_id
1 'polypeptide(L)'
;MDASDWKVIPAENLIALVQAHPLLRLLAVVGSAQEATLMLGALEVGTAGVVLRTDQVDVLRQTWIQIQQLAAAKAAPALQLGRAVVTRVVSMGMGERVCVDCTSLMRPGEGLLCGNFARALFLVHSECAETAYIAARPFRVNAAAP
;
A
#
# COMPACT_ATOMS: atom_id res chain seq x y z
N MET A 1 -1.34 8.77 -22.58
CA MET A 1 -2.14 7.65 -23.14
C MET A 1 -3.56 8.14 -23.33
N ASP A 2 -4.13 7.89 -24.50
CA ASP A 2 -5.52 8.16 -24.84
C ASP A 2 -6.04 6.90 -25.53
N ALA A 3 -6.91 6.13 -24.87
CA ALA A 3 -7.48 4.91 -25.41
C ALA A 3 -9.00 4.99 -25.30
N SER A 4 -9.73 4.51 -26.30
CA SER A 4 -11.18 4.69 -26.38
C SER A 4 -11.93 3.87 -25.32
N ASP A 5 -11.91 2.54 -25.44
CA ASP A 5 -12.90 1.68 -24.76
C ASP A 5 -12.33 0.76 -23.67
N TRP A 6 -11.04 0.41 -23.77
CA TRP A 6 -10.36 -0.44 -22.79
C TRP A 6 -9.14 0.28 -22.22
N LYS A 7 -9.34 1.07 -21.16
CA LYS A 7 -8.28 1.94 -20.63
C LYS A 7 -7.43 1.29 -19.52
N VAL A 8 -7.98 0.34 -18.76
CA VAL A 8 -7.33 -0.16 -17.53
C VAL A 8 -6.11 -1.04 -17.83
N ILE A 9 -6.27 -2.20 -18.45
CA ILE A 9 -5.14 -3.12 -18.71
C ILE A 9 -4.01 -2.48 -19.53
N PRO A 10 -4.28 -1.71 -20.60
CA PRO A 10 -3.21 -0.98 -21.29
C PRO A 10 -2.49 0.02 -20.39
N ALA A 11 -3.20 0.72 -19.50
CA ALA A 11 -2.55 1.59 -18.53
C ALA A 11 -1.69 0.80 -17.55
N GLU A 12 -2.15 -0.33 -17.02
CA GLU A 12 -1.39 -1.19 -16.11
C GLU A 12 -0.08 -1.69 -16.76
N ASN A 13 -0.15 -2.16 -18.00
CA ASN A 13 1.03 -2.58 -18.76
C ASN A 13 2.02 -1.43 -18.99
N LEU A 14 1.51 -0.23 -19.31
CA LEU A 14 2.36 0.95 -19.49
C LEU A 14 2.96 1.45 -18.17
N ILE A 15 2.23 1.35 -17.05
CA ILE A 15 2.73 1.67 -15.71
C ILE A 15 3.91 0.75 -15.37
N ALA A 16 3.76 -0.56 -15.57
CA ALA A 16 4.84 -1.53 -15.32
C ALA A 16 6.08 -1.23 -16.17
N LEU A 17 5.91 -0.86 -17.44
CA LEU A 17 7.02 -0.47 -18.31
C LEU A 17 7.71 0.82 -17.85
N VAL A 18 6.93 1.83 -17.44
CA VAL A 18 7.46 3.11 -16.96
C VAL A 18 8.18 2.98 -15.62
N GLN A 19 7.75 2.06 -14.75
CA GLN A 19 8.47 1.76 -13.51
C GLN A 19 9.90 1.26 -13.75
N ALA A 20 10.15 0.57 -14.86
CA ALA A 20 11.50 0.14 -15.26
C ALA A 20 12.35 1.29 -15.83
N HIS A 21 11.76 2.46 -16.10
CA HIS A 21 12.40 3.58 -16.80
C HIS A 21 12.15 4.92 -16.09
N PRO A 22 13.01 5.32 -15.14
CA PRO A 22 12.75 6.45 -14.24
C PRO A 22 12.65 7.83 -14.92
N LEU A 23 13.04 7.96 -16.19
CA LEU A 23 12.91 9.20 -16.97
C LEU A 23 11.54 9.35 -17.63
N LEU A 24 10.73 8.29 -17.69
CA LEU A 24 9.42 8.31 -18.32
C LEU A 24 8.35 8.70 -17.29
N ARG A 25 7.38 9.51 -17.74
CA ARG A 25 6.23 9.94 -16.94
C ARG A 25 4.97 9.65 -17.75
N LEU A 26 4.15 8.73 -17.26
CA LEU A 26 2.88 8.38 -17.90
C LEU A 26 1.77 9.31 -17.42
N LEU A 27 1.17 10.06 -18.34
CA LEU A 27 -0.06 10.81 -18.09
C LEU A 27 -1.23 10.14 -18.83
N ALA A 28 -2.33 9.89 -18.13
CA ALA A 28 -3.55 9.35 -18.72
C ALA A 28 -4.55 10.46 -19.07
N VAL A 29 -5.08 10.45 -20.29
CA VAL A 29 -6.21 11.30 -20.66
C VAL A 29 -7.48 10.69 -20.09
N VAL A 30 -8.25 11.48 -19.36
CA VAL A 30 -9.48 11.04 -18.69
C VAL A 30 -10.63 12.00 -18.98
N GLY A 31 -11.84 11.47 -19.10
CA GLY A 31 -13.06 12.26 -19.36
C GLY A 31 -13.90 12.54 -18.12
N SER A 32 -13.62 11.87 -17.00
CA SER A 32 -14.43 11.95 -15.79
C SER A 32 -13.58 11.84 -14.51
N ALA A 33 -14.19 12.24 -13.39
CA ALA A 33 -13.60 12.13 -12.07
C ALA A 33 -13.31 10.66 -11.67
N GLN A 34 -14.21 9.74 -12.03
CA GLN A 34 -14.03 8.31 -11.81
C GLN A 34 -12.86 7.73 -12.60
N GLU A 35 -12.73 8.08 -13.89
CA GLU A 35 -11.57 7.67 -14.68
C GLU A 35 -10.27 8.25 -14.13
N ALA A 36 -10.28 9.51 -13.68
CA ALA A 36 -9.12 10.14 -13.04
C ALA A 36 -8.69 9.34 -11.79
N THR A 37 -9.64 9.04 -10.91
CA THR A 37 -9.42 8.24 -9.69
C THR A 37 -8.84 6.87 -10.01
N LEU A 38 -9.42 6.18 -11.00
CA LEU A 38 -8.96 4.86 -11.44
C LEU A 38 -7.51 4.91 -11.96
N MET A 39 -7.20 5.88 -12.83
CA MET A 39 -5.86 6.01 -13.41
C MET A 39 -4.79 6.44 -12.41
N LEU A 40 -5.16 7.18 -11.37
CA LEU A 40 -4.24 7.59 -10.29
C LEU A 40 -4.03 6.48 -9.24
N GLY A 41 -4.81 5.40 -9.28
CA GLY A 41 -4.73 4.27 -8.34
C GLY A 41 -4.42 2.92 -8.98
N ALA A 42 -4.34 2.81 -10.30
CA ALA A 42 -4.10 1.54 -11.02
C ALA A 42 -2.82 0.83 -10.54
N LEU A 43 -2.88 -0.49 -10.31
CA LEU A 43 -1.82 -1.30 -9.69
C LEU A 43 -1.28 -0.76 -8.34
N GLU A 44 -2.10 -0.02 -7.58
CA GLU A 44 -1.74 0.66 -6.31
C GLU A 44 -0.67 1.77 -6.44
N VAL A 45 -0.07 1.91 -7.62
CA VAL A 45 0.97 2.90 -7.93
C VAL A 45 0.36 4.09 -8.67
N GLY A 46 -0.48 3.81 -9.66
CA GLY A 46 -1.10 4.78 -10.54
C GLY A 46 -0.18 5.33 -11.63
N THR A 47 -0.78 6.09 -12.53
CA THR A 47 -0.07 6.94 -13.49
C THR A 47 0.60 8.12 -12.78
N ALA A 48 1.57 8.77 -13.43
CA ALA A 48 2.24 9.95 -12.87
C ALA A 48 1.33 11.19 -12.78
N GLY A 49 0.15 11.13 -13.39
CA GLY A 49 -0.85 12.19 -13.40
C GLY A 49 -1.90 11.94 -14.47
N VAL A 50 -2.92 12.80 -14.50
CA VAL A 50 -4.00 12.72 -15.47
C VAL A 50 -4.19 14.06 -16.19
N VAL A 51 -4.61 13.99 -17.45
CA VAL A 51 -5.03 15.12 -18.26
C VAL A 51 -6.55 15.03 -18.40
N LEU A 52 -7.27 15.90 -17.69
CA LEU A 52 -8.72 15.95 -17.77
C LEU A 52 -9.15 16.62 -19.08
N ARG A 53 -9.88 15.89 -19.92
CA ARG A 53 -10.48 16.40 -21.15
C ARG A 53 -11.97 16.59 -20.92
N THR A 54 -12.38 17.83 -20.69
CA THR A 54 -13.78 18.20 -20.51
C THR A 54 -13.99 19.66 -20.89
N ASP A 55 -15.18 19.96 -21.41
CA ASP A 55 -15.73 21.30 -21.60
C ASP A 55 -16.73 21.69 -20.49
N GLN A 56 -16.97 20.78 -19.53
CA GLN A 56 -17.93 20.96 -18.45
C GLN A 56 -17.24 21.35 -17.14
N VAL A 57 -17.58 22.53 -16.63
CA VAL A 57 -17.04 23.06 -15.35
C VAL A 57 -17.39 22.15 -14.17
N ASP A 58 -18.55 21.49 -14.19
CA ASP A 58 -18.94 20.60 -13.09
C ASP A 58 -18.07 19.34 -13.03
N VAL A 59 -17.68 18.78 -14.17
CA VAL A 59 -16.74 17.64 -14.24
C VAL A 59 -15.37 18.05 -13.72
N LEU A 60 -14.89 19.25 -14.05
CA LEU A 60 -13.66 19.80 -13.49
C LEU A 60 -13.73 19.89 -11.97
N ARG A 61 -14.81 20.46 -11.41
CA ARG A 61 -14.99 20.62 -9.96
C ARG A 61 -15.04 19.25 -9.26
N GLN A 62 -15.80 18.30 -9.79
CA GLN A 62 -15.91 16.96 -9.24
C GLN A 62 -14.57 16.23 -9.26
N THR A 63 -13.84 16.30 -10.38
CA THR A 63 -12.52 15.69 -10.53
C THR A 63 -11.53 16.28 -9.52
N TRP A 64 -11.53 17.60 -9.35
CA TRP A 64 -10.67 18.28 -8.38
C TRP A 64 -10.94 17.79 -6.95
N ILE A 65 -12.21 17.73 -6.53
CA ILE A 65 -12.59 17.27 -5.19
C ILE A 65 -12.13 15.83 -4.96
N GLN A 66 -12.35 14.93 -5.92
CA GLN A 66 -11.94 13.53 -5.78
C GLN A 66 -10.42 13.38 -5.70
N ILE A 67 -9.66 14.10 -6.52
CA ILE A 67 -8.19 14.09 -6.46
C ILE A 67 -7.69 14.58 -5.10
N GLN A 68 -8.30 15.63 -4.54
CA GLN A 68 -7.94 16.12 -3.21
C GLN A 68 -8.25 15.11 -2.11
N GLN A 69 -9.38 14.41 -2.19
CA GLN A 69 -9.73 13.33 -1.26
C GLN A 69 -8.73 12.16 -1.34
N LEU A 70 -8.34 11.76 -2.55
CA LEU A 70 -7.31 10.72 -2.74
C LEU A 70 -5.96 11.15 -2.18
N ALA A 71 -5.56 12.40 -2.42
CA ALA A 71 -4.32 12.95 -1.89
C ALA A 71 -4.34 13.00 -0.36
N ALA A 72 -5.46 13.43 0.24
CA ALA A 72 -5.65 13.44 1.68
C ALA A 72 -5.62 12.02 2.29
N ALA A 73 -6.22 11.03 1.63
CA ALA A 73 -6.18 9.64 2.05
C ALA A 73 -4.76 9.05 2.02
N LYS A 74 -3.99 9.34 0.94
CA LYS A 74 -2.57 8.96 0.84
C LYS A 74 -1.67 9.71 1.84
N ALA A 75 -2.05 10.93 2.22
CA ALA A 75 -1.35 11.75 3.20
C ALA A 75 -1.81 11.50 4.65
N ALA A 76 -2.71 10.55 4.88
CA ALA A 76 -3.12 10.18 6.23
C ALA A 76 -1.86 9.89 7.07
N PRO A 77 -1.73 10.49 8.27
CA PRO A 77 -0.50 10.40 9.03
C PRO A 77 -0.17 8.94 9.30
N ALA A 78 1.03 8.53 8.90
CA ALA A 78 1.56 7.23 9.26
C ALA A 78 1.47 7.08 10.78
N LEU A 79 0.99 5.92 11.25
CA LEU A 79 0.91 5.64 12.66
C LEU A 79 2.29 5.85 13.30
N GLN A 80 2.39 6.76 14.27
CA GLN A 80 3.65 7.02 14.94
C GLN A 80 3.95 5.88 15.93
N LEU A 81 5.06 5.19 15.69
CA LEU A 81 5.53 4.12 16.57
C LEU A 81 6.42 4.70 17.67
N GLY A 82 6.12 4.35 18.91
CA GLY A 82 7.00 4.59 20.06
C GLY A 82 7.97 3.43 20.27
N ARG A 83 9.17 3.72 20.80
CA ARG A 83 10.08 2.68 21.28
C ARG A 83 9.67 2.26 22.69
N ALA A 84 9.70 0.96 22.96
CA ALA A 84 9.50 0.38 24.29
C ALA A 84 10.76 -0.40 24.72
N VAL A 85 10.98 -0.50 26.03
CA VAL A 85 12.11 -1.25 26.61
C VAL A 85 11.57 -2.54 27.23
N VAL A 86 12.15 -3.68 26.88
CA VAL A 86 11.86 -4.96 27.54
C VAL A 86 12.51 -4.95 28.92
N THR A 87 11.70 -4.93 29.97
CA THR A 87 12.18 -4.87 31.36
C THR A 87 12.41 -6.25 31.98
N ARG A 88 11.68 -7.27 31.51
CA ARG A 88 11.77 -8.64 32.02
C ARG A 88 11.23 -9.62 30.97
N VAL A 89 11.87 -10.79 30.87
CA VAL A 89 11.38 -11.95 30.10
C VAL A 89 11.12 -13.09 31.08
N VAL A 90 9.96 -13.73 30.99
CA VAL A 90 9.55 -14.86 31.85
C VAL A 90 9.03 -15.99 30.98
N SER A 91 9.41 -17.23 31.29
CA SER A 91 8.85 -18.41 30.62
C SER A 91 7.44 -18.67 31.13
N MET A 92 6.48 -18.80 30.22
CA MET A 92 5.06 -19.01 30.53
C MET A 92 4.58 -20.44 30.23
N GLY A 93 5.49 -21.37 29.90
CA GLY A 93 5.14 -22.73 29.48
C GLY A 93 4.84 -22.84 27.98
N MET A 94 4.09 -23.88 27.59
CA MET A 94 3.66 -24.05 26.20
C MET A 94 2.49 -23.11 25.87
N GLY A 95 2.52 -22.54 24.68
CA GLY A 95 1.44 -21.71 24.14
C GLY A 95 1.25 -21.96 22.65
N GLU A 96 0.12 -21.53 22.13
CA GLU A 96 -0.19 -21.60 20.70
C GLU A 96 0.39 -20.38 19.96
N ARG A 97 0.77 -20.62 18.70
CA ARG A 97 1.23 -19.56 17.79
C ARG A 97 0.34 -19.51 16.57
N VAL A 98 0.12 -18.31 16.05
CA VAL A 98 -0.55 -18.07 14.78
C VAL A 98 0.46 -17.51 13.80
N CYS A 99 0.49 -18.08 12.60
CA CYS A 99 1.24 -17.53 11.47
C CYS A 99 0.25 -16.81 10.56
N VAL A 100 0.42 -15.51 10.41
CA VAL A 100 -0.39 -14.69 9.50
C VAL A 100 0.37 -14.53 8.20
N ASP A 101 -0.17 -15.11 7.13
CA ASP A 101 0.34 -14.94 5.77
C ASP A 101 -0.44 -13.84 5.06
N CYS A 102 0.29 -12.89 4.47
CA CYS A 102 -0.26 -11.82 3.66
C CYS A 102 -0.04 -12.11 2.16
N THR A 103 -0.86 -11.50 1.31
CA THR A 103 -0.69 -11.55 -0.15
C THR A 103 0.40 -10.60 -0.65
N SER A 104 0.85 -9.68 0.20
CA SER A 104 1.86 -8.68 -0.11
C SER A 104 3.20 -9.02 0.55
N LEU A 105 4.29 -8.70 -0.14
CA LEU A 105 5.64 -8.82 0.41
C LEU A 105 5.98 -7.57 1.25
N MET A 106 6.47 -7.82 2.46
CA MET A 106 6.90 -6.81 3.41
C MET A 106 8.42 -6.62 3.34
N ARG A 107 8.87 -5.39 3.58
CA ARG A 107 10.28 -4.99 3.64
C ARG A 107 10.82 -5.13 5.07
N PRO A 108 12.16 -5.13 5.26
CA PRO A 108 12.74 -5.03 6.59
C PRO A 108 12.20 -3.83 7.37
N GLY A 109 11.65 -4.11 8.56
CA GLY A 109 10.97 -3.11 9.41
C GLY A 109 9.44 -3.06 9.25
N GLU A 110 8.88 -3.79 8.30
CA GLU A 110 7.42 -3.94 8.13
C GLU A 110 6.92 -5.23 8.79
N GLY A 111 5.66 -5.22 9.21
CA GLY A 111 5.04 -6.29 9.98
C GLY A 111 3.60 -5.99 10.36
N LEU A 112 3.10 -6.67 11.39
CA LEU A 112 1.74 -6.47 11.89
C LEU A 112 1.76 -5.92 13.32
N LEU A 113 0.76 -5.10 13.64
CA LEU A 113 0.51 -4.65 15.00
C LEU A 113 -0.23 -5.75 15.76
N CYS A 114 0.45 -6.38 16.72
CA CYS A 114 -0.08 -7.48 17.51
C CYS A 114 -0.18 -7.07 18.98
N GLY A 115 -1.26 -7.46 19.65
CA GLY A 115 -1.44 -7.18 21.08
C GLY A 115 -2.85 -7.53 21.54
N ASN A 116 -3.11 -7.30 22.82
CA ASN A 116 -4.36 -7.68 23.47
C ASN A 116 -5.31 -6.46 23.59
N PHE A 117 -6.57 -6.61 23.15
CA PHE A 117 -7.68 -5.66 23.29
C PHE A 117 -7.44 -4.20 22.80
N ALA A 118 -6.67 -3.99 21.72
CA ALA A 118 -6.46 -2.69 21.06
C ALA A 118 -5.88 -1.55 21.93
N ARG A 119 -5.61 -1.77 23.22
CA ARG A 119 -5.07 -0.74 24.14
C ARG A 119 -3.56 -0.57 24.02
N ALA A 120 -2.86 -1.63 23.65
CA ALA A 120 -1.43 -1.61 23.37
C ALA A 120 -1.12 -2.65 22.30
N LEU A 121 -0.46 -2.20 21.23
CA LEU A 121 -0.02 -3.04 20.13
C LEU A 121 1.48 -2.89 19.97
N PHE A 122 2.15 -4.00 19.68
CA PHE A 122 3.56 -4.02 19.31
C PHE A 122 3.67 -4.29 17.82
N LEU A 123 4.55 -3.57 17.14
CA LEU A 123 4.93 -3.94 15.78
C LEU A 123 5.77 -5.21 15.82
N VAL A 124 5.20 -6.32 15.35
CA VAL A 124 5.90 -7.58 15.17
C VAL A 124 6.33 -7.68 13.71
N HIS A 125 7.64 -7.66 13.49
CA HIS A 125 8.22 -7.68 12.15
C HIS A 125 7.89 -8.98 11.43
N SER A 126 7.76 -8.87 10.10
CA SER A 126 7.72 -10.03 9.22
C SER A 126 9.00 -10.86 9.29
N GLU A 127 8.91 -12.10 8.86
CA GLU A 127 10.06 -13.01 8.69
C GLU A 127 10.92 -12.63 7.46
N CYS A 128 11.24 -11.35 7.32
CA CYS A 128 12.01 -10.80 6.21
C CYS A 128 13.53 -11.00 6.37
N ALA A 129 14.01 -11.38 7.56
CA ALA A 129 15.43 -11.60 7.81
C ALA A 129 15.86 -13.02 7.42
N GLU A 130 16.81 -13.14 6.49
CA GLU A 130 17.46 -14.41 6.19
C GLU A 130 18.46 -14.79 7.29
N THR A 131 18.50 -16.09 7.59
CA THR A 131 19.51 -16.68 8.48
C THR A 131 20.14 -17.89 7.80
N ALA A 132 21.28 -18.37 8.29
CA ALA A 132 21.95 -19.54 7.73
C ALA A 132 21.10 -20.83 7.74
N TYR A 133 19.99 -20.85 8.49
CA TYR A 133 19.18 -22.04 8.72
C TYR A 133 17.77 -21.94 8.11
N ILE A 134 17.28 -20.72 7.84
CA ILE A 134 15.89 -20.47 7.45
C ILE A 134 15.85 -19.34 6.42
N ALA A 135 15.25 -19.64 5.26
CA ALA A 135 14.97 -18.66 4.22
C ALA A 135 13.92 -17.64 4.67
N ALA A 136 14.05 -16.40 4.21
CA ALA A 136 13.07 -15.37 4.52
C ALA A 136 11.70 -15.68 3.93
N ARG A 137 10.65 -15.34 4.70
CA ARG A 137 9.25 -15.35 4.29
C ARG A 137 8.69 -13.95 4.51
N PRO A 138 9.03 -12.98 3.64
CA PRO A 138 8.64 -11.59 3.80
C PRO A 138 7.12 -11.33 3.71
N PHE A 139 6.30 -12.37 3.61
CA PHE A 139 4.84 -12.29 3.64
C PHE A 139 4.25 -12.81 4.97
N ARG A 140 5.06 -13.34 5.88
CA ARG A 140 4.61 -14.01 7.11
C ARG A 140 4.98 -13.23 8.36
N VAL A 141 4.04 -13.12 9.30
CA VAL A 141 4.27 -12.65 10.68
C VAL A 141 3.87 -13.74 11.67
N ASN A 142 4.70 -13.98 12.69
CA ASN A 142 4.37 -14.87 13.79
C ASN A 142 3.78 -14.07 14.97
N ALA A 143 2.59 -14.44 15.40
CA ALA A 143 1.90 -13.84 16.54
C ALA A 143 1.50 -14.92 17.56
N ALA A 144 1.15 -14.48 18.78
CA ALA A 144 0.47 -15.34 19.75
C ALA A 144 -0.99 -15.55 19.33
N ALA A 145 -1.56 -16.71 19.66
CA ALA A 145 -3.00 -16.95 19.50
C ALA A 145 -3.83 -15.99 20.41
N PRO A 146 -5.04 -15.59 19.99
CA PRO A 146 -5.94 -14.77 20.78
C PRO A 146 -6.46 -15.46 22.05
#